data_AF-A0A9P5ZV11-F1
#
_entry.id   AF-A0A9P5ZV11-F1
#
_cell.length_a   1.000
_cell.length_b   1.000
_cell.length_c   1.000
_cell.angle_alpha   90.00
_cell.angle_beta   90.00
_cell.angle_gamma   90.00
#
_symmetry.space_group_name_H-M   'P 1'
#
loop_
_entity.id
_entity.type
_entity.pdbx_description
1 polymer ?
#
loop_
_entity_poly.entity_id
_entity_poly.type
_entity_poly.pdbx_seq_one_letter_code
_entity_poly.pdbx_strand_id
1 'polypeptide(L)'
;MTLLRPDLVAAKGLIAIPHGLAVIATLFRLFDRHRMRRLWWDDFWAFVALLMDIPLMIAFFLRPESGSGSAILPINSRVAICWIGLIMFPCVLWGSRLSIAASILRLCPPGSIWRRITFFTGILFGFMWSGLVIMRSYFCGRDSSWHSKPSVQCFFPKSVGTFTLVTDIVADVILIAIPVIMMWGVPMVKQLRRLFFAVFAASILTSLASIVFVTFLFGARGWGPGLSVIVTVTSHLEAAIALLVCNILVIVTYFYRVSHEGEDLETVADANTQEATRLGDTSLAAKTDMRDSSSDLESK
;
A
#
# COMPACT_ATOMS: atom_id res chain seq x y z
N MET A 1 30.15 15.01 13.48
CA MET A 1 29.10 15.50 12.56
C MET A 1 27.86 15.77 13.39
N THR A 2 27.67 17.02 13.82
CA THR A 2 26.50 17.44 14.61
C THR A 2 25.30 17.53 13.68
N LEU A 3 24.50 16.46 13.61
CA LEU A 3 23.20 16.46 12.95
C LEU A 3 22.35 17.57 13.59
N LEU A 4 22.02 18.58 12.78
CA LEU A 4 21.09 19.66 13.12
C LEU A 4 19.81 19.01 13.68
N ARG A 5 19.41 19.35 14.92
CA ARG A 5 18.15 18.84 15.47
C ARG A 5 17.02 19.28 14.53
N PRO A 6 16.24 18.35 13.94
CA PRO A 6 15.09 18.74 13.15
C PRO A 6 14.11 19.49 14.03
N ASP A 7 13.72 20.69 13.60
CA ASP A 7 12.68 21.47 14.25
C ASP A 7 11.34 20.70 14.13
N LEU A 8 10.75 20.35 15.27
CA LEU A 8 9.51 19.57 15.31
C LEU A 8 8.35 20.37 14.71
N VAL A 9 8.38 21.70 14.78
CA VAL A 9 7.37 22.57 14.16
C VAL A 9 7.44 22.45 12.64
N ALA A 10 8.65 22.56 12.08
CA ALA A 10 8.87 22.36 10.65
C ALA A 10 8.47 20.94 10.21
N ALA A 11 8.77 19.93 11.02
CA ALA A 11 8.36 18.54 10.75
C ALA A 11 6.83 18.36 10.75
N LYS A 12 6.11 19.01 11.68
CA LYS A 12 4.63 19.03 11.70
C LYS A 12 4.06 19.64 10.43
N GLY A 13 4.59 20.79 10.00
CA GLY A 13 4.19 21.42 8.74
C GLY A 13 4.45 20.54 7.51
N LEU A 14 5.63 19.94 7.43
CA LEU A 14 6.02 19.06 6.33
C LEU A 14 5.13 17.83 6.20
N ILE A 15 4.70 17.24 7.32
CA ILE A 15 3.88 16.02 7.36
C ILE A 15 2.39 16.31 7.17
N ALA A 16 1.91 17.47 7.60
CA ALA A 16 0.51 17.86 7.41
C ALA A 16 0.08 17.83 5.93
N ILE A 17 0.97 18.26 5.03
CA ILE A 17 0.70 18.37 3.59
C ILE A 17 0.38 17.01 2.95
N PRO A 18 1.27 15.99 3.00
CA PRO A 18 1.00 14.70 2.36
C PRO A 18 -0.17 13.96 3.02
N HIS A 19 -0.36 14.03 4.34
CA HIS A 19 -1.56 13.45 4.97
C HIS A 19 -2.84 14.15 4.52
N GLY A 20 -2.86 15.49 4.47
CA GLY A 20 -4.01 16.24 3.97
C GLY A 20 -4.37 15.88 2.53
N LEU A 21 -3.35 15.77 1.66
CA LEU A 21 -3.55 15.29 0.28
C LEU A 21 -4.08 13.85 0.24
N ALA A 22 -3.58 12.95 1.11
CA ALA A 22 -4.02 11.57 1.19
C ALA A 22 -5.50 11.47 1.65
N VAL A 23 -5.89 12.27 2.64
CA VAL A 23 -7.27 12.38 3.11
C VAL A 23 -8.18 12.87 1.99
N ILE A 24 -7.83 13.96 1.32
CA ILE A 24 -8.61 14.53 0.21
C ILE A 24 -8.73 13.51 -0.93
N ALA A 25 -7.62 12.86 -1.31
CA ALA A 25 -7.61 11.83 -2.36
C ALA A 25 -8.52 10.63 -2.02
N THR A 26 -8.50 10.18 -0.77
CA THR A 26 -9.34 9.06 -0.33
C THR A 26 -10.82 9.44 -0.28
N LEU A 27 -11.15 10.63 0.23
CA LEU A 27 -12.53 11.13 0.23
C LEU A 27 -13.06 11.33 -1.19
N PHE A 28 -12.23 11.87 -2.09
CA PHE A 28 -12.56 12.00 -3.50
C PHE A 28 -12.85 10.64 -4.13
N ARG A 29 -11.98 9.65 -3.90
CA ARG A 29 -12.17 8.27 -4.35
C ARG A 29 -13.50 7.68 -3.87
N LEU A 30 -13.80 7.83 -2.58
CA LEU A 30 -15.04 7.32 -1.98
C LEU A 30 -16.27 8.02 -2.56
N PHE A 31 -16.21 9.35 -2.72
CA PHE A 31 -17.29 10.14 -3.29
C PHE A 31 -17.57 9.75 -4.75
N ASP A 32 -16.53 9.67 -5.59
CA ASP A 32 -16.68 9.31 -7.01
C ASP A 32 -17.34 7.94 -7.16
N ARG A 33 -16.85 6.94 -6.41
CA ARG A 33 -17.37 5.57 -6.52
C ARG A 33 -18.71 5.36 -5.85
N HIS A 34 -18.99 6.08 -4.77
CA HIS A 34 -20.32 6.12 -4.18
C HIS A 34 -21.34 6.72 -5.16
N ARG A 35 -20.98 7.83 -5.82
CA ARG A 35 -21.81 8.46 -6.86
C ARG A 35 -22.09 7.50 -8.01
N MET A 36 -21.10 6.71 -8.41
CA MET A 36 -21.24 5.70 -9.47
C MET A 36 -21.89 4.39 -9.00
N ARG A 37 -22.28 4.26 -7.72
CA ARG A 37 -22.82 3.03 -7.09
C ARG A 37 -21.94 1.79 -7.30
N ARG A 38 -20.61 1.98 -7.31
CA ARG A 38 -19.61 0.95 -7.60
C ARG A 38 -18.60 0.78 -6.46
N LEU A 39 -19.08 0.85 -5.22
CA LEU A 39 -18.27 0.55 -4.05
C LEU A 39 -17.87 -0.92 -4.05
N TRP A 40 -16.60 -1.17 -3.79
CA TRP A 40 -16.03 -2.52 -3.74
C TRP A 40 -15.07 -2.69 -2.56
N TRP A 41 -14.54 -3.91 -2.40
CA TRP A 41 -13.58 -4.24 -1.34
C TRP A 41 -12.34 -3.34 -1.34
N ASP A 42 -11.93 -2.81 -2.49
CA ASP A 42 -10.79 -1.89 -2.57
C ASP A 42 -11.06 -0.54 -1.91
N ASP A 43 -12.31 -0.05 -1.99
CA ASP A 43 -12.74 1.18 -1.33
C ASP A 43 -12.91 0.99 0.18
N PHE A 44 -13.36 -0.19 0.59
CA PHE A 44 -13.40 -0.56 2.01
C PHE A 44 -12.01 -0.51 2.66
N TRP A 45 -11.01 -1.14 2.04
CA TRP A 45 -9.64 -1.12 2.57
C TRP A 45 -9.00 0.28 2.54
N ALA A 46 -9.29 1.10 1.52
CA ALA A 46 -8.85 2.49 1.49
C ALA A 46 -9.48 3.32 2.62
N PHE A 47 -10.77 3.12 2.90
CA PHE A 47 -11.46 3.77 4.02
C PHE A 47 -10.91 3.32 5.38
N VAL A 48 -10.64 2.01 5.55
CA VAL A 48 -9.99 1.49 6.76
C VAL A 48 -8.62 2.13 6.95
N ALA A 49 -7.81 2.22 5.88
CA ALA A 49 -6.50 2.88 5.96
C ALA A 49 -6.63 4.36 6.36
N LEU A 50 -7.58 5.10 5.78
CA LEU A 50 -7.87 6.49 6.18
C LEU A 50 -8.29 6.60 7.66
N LEU A 51 -9.15 5.70 8.13
CA LEU A 51 -9.61 5.70 9.52
C LEU A 51 -8.47 5.46 10.52
N MET A 52 -7.46 4.67 10.12
CA MET A 52 -6.26 4.42 10.91
C MET A 52 -5.22 5.54 10.78
N ASP A 53 -5.24 6.28 9.66
CA ASP A 53 -4.35 7.43 9.44
C ASP A 53 -4.69 8.63 10.33
N ILE A 54 -5.98 8.87 10.60
CA ILE A 54 -6.43 9.96 11.49
C ILE A 54 -5.80 9.90 12.89
N PRO A 55 -5.90 8.80 13.67
CA PRO A 55 -5.27 8.71 14.98
C PRO A 55 -3.74 8.72 14.89
N LEU A 56 -3.16 8.17 13.81
CA LEU A 56 -1.72 8.26 13.55
C LEU A 56 -1.27 9.73 13.42
N MET A 57 -1.98 10.52 12.61
CA MET A 57 -1.73 11.95 12.42
C MET A 57 -1.91 12.72 13.73
N ILE A 58 -3.01 12.50 14.46
CA ILE A 58 -3.26 13.15 15.76
C ILE A 58 -2.12 12.84 16.75
N ALA A 59 -1.69 11.59 16.84
CA ALA A 59 -0.59 11.18 17.71
C ALA A 59 0.72 11.90 17.39
N PHE A 60 0.98 12.22 16.11
CA PHE A 60 2.13 13.01 15.70
C PHE A 60 2.05 14.47 16.15
N PHE A 61 0.90 15.11 15.94
CA PHE A 61 0.70 16.51 16.35
C PHE A 61 0.76 16.71 17.86
N LEU A 62 0.30 15.71 18.64
CA LEU A 62 0.38 15.71 20.10
C LEU A 62 1.78 15.42 20.65
N ARG A 63 2.76 15.05 19.82
CA ARG A 63 4.13 14.79 20.27
C ARG A 63 4.77 16.10 20.78
N PRO A 64 5.29 16.13 22.02
CA PRO A 64 5.94 17.30 22.58
C PRO A 64 7.36 17.50 22.01
N GLU A 65 7.83 18.75 22.02
CA GLU A 65 9.21 19.10 21.65
C GLU A 65 10.23 18.53 22.64
N SER A 66 11.31 17.97 22.10
CA SER A 66 12.35 17.35 22.92
C SER A 66 13.26 18.42 23.54
N GLY A 67 12.94 18.86 24.77
CA GLY A 67 13.78 19.79 25.54
C GLY A 67 13.07 21.05 26.03
N SER A 68 11.76 21.22 25.78
CA SER A 68 11.01 22.18 26.58
C SER A 68 10.92 21.63 28.00
N GLY A 69 11.40 22.40 28.98
CA GLY A 69 11.45 22.01 30.41
C GLY A 69 10.09 21.71 31.05
N SER A 70 9.02 21.71 30.26
CA SER A 70 7.67 21.32 30.63
C SER A 70 7.22 20.25 29.65
N ALA A 71 7.36 18.97 30.02
CA ALA A 71 6.60 17.93 29.36
C ALA A 71 5.11 18.20 29.65
N ILE A 72 4.46 18.98 28.77
CA ILE A 72 3.05 19.40 28.90
C ILE A 72 2.14 18.16 29.03
N LEU A 73 2.55 17.02 28.47
CA LEU A 73 1.82 15.77 28.54
C LEU A 73 2.37 14.81 29.61
N PRO A 74 1.48 14.18 30.40
CA PRO A 74 1.86 13.13 31.35
C PRO A 74 2.43 11.91 30.63
N ILE A 75 3.25 11.12 31.35
CA ILE A 75 3.98 9.99 30.78
C ILE A 75 3.05 8.96 30.10
N ASN A 76 1.89 8.71 30.70
CA ASN A 76 0.89 7.77 30.18
C ASN A 76 0.36 8.18 28.80
N SER A 77 0.15 9.47 28.56
CA SER A 77 -0.29 9.98 27.25
C SER A 77 0.78 9.80 26.19
N ARG A 78 2.06 9.97 26.56
CA ARG A 78 3.19 9.78 25.65
C ARG A 78 3.37 8.31 25.28
N VAL A 79 3.17 7.42 26.25
CA VAL A 79 3.13 5.96 26.04
C VAL A 79 1.99 5.60 25.09
N ALA A 80 0.78 6.13 25.31
CA ALA A 80 -0.36 5.92 24.43
C ALA A 80 -0.09 6.41 22.99
N ILE A 81 0.50 7.60 22.82
CA ILE A 81 0.93 8.12 21.50
C ILE A 81 1.89 7.16 20.80
N CYS A 82 2.85 6.59 21.54
CA CYS A 82 3.78 5.61 20.98
C CYS A 82 3.06 4.31 20.55
N TRP A 83 2.10 3.83 21.33
CA TRP A 83 1.28 2.66 20.98
C TRP A 83 0.39 2.91 19.76
N ILE A 84 -0.23 4.08 19.67
CA ILE A 84 -1.01 4.49 18.50
C ILE A 84 -0.11 4.45 17.26
N GLY A 85 1.08 5.06 17.30
CA GLY A 85 2.02 5.01 16.19
C GLY A 85 2.45 3.58 15.83
N LEU A 86 2.71 2.73 16.84
CA LEU A 86 3.15 1.35 16.65
C LEU A 86 2.12 0.48 15.92
N ILE A 87 0.83 0.67 16.22
CA ILE A 87 -0.27 -0.15 15.70
C ILE A 87 -0.88 0.48 14.44
N MET A 88 -1.13 1.78 14.43
CA MET A 88 -1.82 2.44 13.31
C MET A 88 -0.95 2.50 12.06
N PHE A 89 0.37 2.73 12.20
CA PHE A 89 1.30 2.76 11.06
C PHE A 89 1.22 1.52 10.16
N PRO A 90 1.39 0.28 10.67
CA PRO A 90 1.24 -0.91 9.82
C PRO A 90 -0.20 -1.08 9.32
N CYS A 91 -1.23 -0.68 10.07
CA CYS A 91 -2.60 -0.74 9.58
C CYS A 91 -2.85 0.16 8.36
N VAL A 92 -2.27 1.37 8.34
CA VAL A 92 -2.34 2.26 7.17
C VAL A 92 -1.62 1.62 5.98
N LEU A 93 -0.37 1.18 6.15
CA LEU A 93 0.42 0.59 5.07
C LEU A 93 -0.22 -0.66 4.46
N TRP A 94 -0.60 -1.62 5.31
CA TRP A 94 -1.19 -2.87 4.86
C TRP A 94 -2.62 -2.67 4.35
N GLY A 95 -3.39 -1.74 4.93
CA GLY A 95 -4.68 -1.31 4.40
C GLY A 95 -4.56 -0.75 2.97
N SER A 96 -3.57 0.11 2.72
CA SER A 96 -3.27 0.62 1.38
C SER A 96 -2.89 -0.49 0.39
N ARG A 97 -2.05 -1.45 0.78
CA ARG A 97 -1.68 -2.59 -0.07
C ARG A 97 -2.85 -3.52 -0.36
N LEU A 98 -3.71 -3.78 0.63
CA LEU A 98 -4.95 -4.55 0.44
C LEU A 98 -5.93 -3.83 -0.48
N SER A 99 -6.02 -2.50 -0.41
CA SER A 99 -6.79 -1.70 -1.36
C SER A 99 -6.26 -1.87 -2.80
N ILE A 100 -4.94 -1.80 -3.01
CA ILE A 100 -4.33 -2.03 -4.34
C ILE A 100 -4.58 -3.48 -4.81
N ALA A 101 -4.37 -4.47 -3.95
CA ALA A 101 -4.62 -5.88 -4.28
C ALA A 101 -6.09 -6.12 -4.67
N ALA A 102 -7.03 -5.50 -3.95
CA ALA A 102 -8.45 -5.56 -4.28
C ALA A 102 -8.79 -4.81 -5.59
N SER A 103 -8.10 -3.70 -5.90
CA SER A 103 -8.23 -3.03 -7.20
C SER A 103 -7.73 -3.91 -8.34
N ILE A 104 -6.61 -4.64 -8.16
CA ILE A 104 -6.14 -5.63 -9.15
C ILE A 104 -7.15 -6.77 -9.27
N LEU A 105 -7.69 -7.27 -8.15
CA LEU A 105 -8.67 -8.35 -8.15
C LEU A 105 -9.94 -7.99 -8.94
N ARG A 106 -10.36 -6.72 -8.85
CA ARG A 106 -11.51 -6.18 -9.60
C ARG A 106 -11.26 -6.16 -11.11
N LEU A 107 -10.02 -5.92 -11.53
CA LEU A 107 -9.62 -5.91 -12.94
C LEU A 107 -9.43 -7.33 -13.50
N CYS A 108 -9.27 -8.33 -12.65
CA CYS A 108 -9.14 -9.71 -13.09
C CYS A 108 -10.49 -10.26 -13.57
N PRO A 109 -10.55 -10.88 -14.78
CA PRO A 109 -11.80 -11.36 -15.33
C PRO A 109 -12.39 -12.52 -14.51
N PRO A 110 -13.74 -12.64 -14.48
CA PRO A 110 -14.43 -13.71 -13.77
C PRO A 110 -13.99 -15.08 -14.31
N GLY A 111 -13.69 -16.01 -13.39
CA GLY A 111 -13.26 -17.38 -13.73
C GLY A 111 -11.76 -17.56 -14.00
N SER A 112 -10.97 -16.48 -14.13
CA SER A 112 -9.54 -16.59 -14.40
C SER A 112 -8.73 -17.12 -13.22
N ILE A 113 -7.65 -17.85 -13.52
CA ILE A 113 -6.68 -18.29 -12.50
C ILE A 113 -6.03 -17.10 -11.78
N TRP A 114 -5.81 -15.99 -12.50
CA TRP A 114 -5.27 -14.74 -11.95
C TRP A 114 -6.16 -14.16 -10.85
N ARG A 115 -7.48 -14.22 -11.00
CA ARG A 115 -8.41 -13.79 -9.95
C ARG A 115 -8.24 -14.61 -8.67
N ARG A 116 -8.03 -15.92 -8.78
CA ARG A 116 -7.76 -16.79 -7.61
C ARG A 116 -6.42 -16.45 -6.97
N ILE A 117 -5.36 -16.27 -7.77
CA ILE A 117 -4.03 -15.90 -7.29
C ILE A 117 -4.10 -14.58 -6.52
N THR A 118 -4.70 -13.53 -7.09
CA THR A 118 -4.83 -12.22 -6.43
C THR A 118 -5.65 -12.28 -5.15
N PHE A 119 -6.69 -13.11 -5.10
CA PHE A 119 -7.47 -13.33 -3.88
C PHE A 119 -6.62 -13.97 -2.77
N PHE A 120 -5.87 -15.03 -3.08
CA PHE A 120 -4.95 -15.66 -2.12
C PHE A 120 -3.81 -14.72 -1.72
N THR A 121 -3.33 -13.86 -2.61
CA THR A 121 -2.38 -12.79 -2.26
C THR A 121 -2.95 -11.85 -1.21
N GLY A 122 -4.23 -11.46 -1.32
CA GLY A 122 -4.89 -10.64 -0.30
C GLY A 122 -4.92 -11.33 1.08
N ILE A 123 -5.17 -12.64 1.10
CA ILE A 123 -5.13 -13.44 2.34
C ILE A 123 -3.71 -13.49 2.91
N LEU A 124 -2.70 -13.73 2.07
CA LEU A 124 -1.29 -13.71 2.45
C LEU A 124 -0.91 -12.37 3.07
N PHE A 125 -1.35 -11.25 2.47
CA PHE A 125 -1.09 -9.91 3.00
C PHE A 125 -1.74 -9.71 4.38
N GLY A 126 -2.95 -10.24 4.60
CA GLY A 126 -3.57 -10.25 5.93
C GLY A 126 -2.76 -11.00 6.98
N PHE A 127 -2.15 -12.14 6.62
CA PHE A 127 -1.26 -12.88 7.51
C PHE A 127 0.05 -12.13 7.80
N MET A 128 0.68 -11.55 6.77
CA MET A 128 1.90 -10.75 6.94
C MET A 128 1.63 -9.52 7.83
N TRP A 129 0.51 -8.83 7.60
CA TRP A 129 0.06 -7.69 8.40
C TRP A 129 -0.16 -8.07 9.88
N SER A 130 -0.96 -9.11 10.14
CA SER A 130 -1.24 -9.55 11.51
C SER A 130 0.04 -10.00 12.22
N GLY A 131 0.91 -10.76 11.55
CA GLY A 131 2.22 -11.12 12.07
C GLY A 131 3.07 -9.90 12.45
N LEU A 132 3.08 -8.87 11.61
CA LEU A 132 3.82 -7.63 11.86
C LEU A 132 3.31 -6.88 13.11
N VAL A 133 1.98 -6.75 13.24
CA VAL A 133 1.35 -6.09 14.39
C VAL A 133 1.61 -6.88 15.68
N ILE A 134 1.49 -8.21 15.63
CA ILE A 134 1.77 -9.10 16.77
C ILE A 134 3.23 -8.99 17.20
N MET A 135 4.19 -9.08 16.28
CA MET A 135 5.62 -8.98 16.62
C MET A 135 5.96 -7.63 17.23
N ARG A 136 5.51 -6.53 16.62
CA ARG A 136 5.70 -5.17 17.15
C ARG A 136 5.14 -5.04 18.57
N SER A 137 3.91 -5.49 18.77
CA SER A 137 3.21 -5.40 20.06
C SER A 137 3.87 -6.27 21.12
N TYR A 138 4.30 -7.48 20.75
CA TYR A 138 4.98 -8.40 21.65
C TYR A 138 6.29 -7.81 22.18
N PHE A 139 7.16 -7.31 21.29
CA PHE A 139 8.46 -6.77 21.71
C PHE A 139 8.31 -5.47 22.51
N CYS A 140 7.37 -4.59 22.15
CA CYS A 140 7.14 -3.34 22.88
C CYS A 140 6.35 -3.53 24.18
N GLY A 141 5.53 -4.57 24.28
CA GLY A 141 4.78 -4.90 25.49
C GLY A 141 5.60 -5.68 26.51
N ARG A 142 6.55 -6.51 26.06
CA ARG A 142 7.41 -7.32 26.94
C ARG A 142 8.41 -6.49 27.73
N ASP A 143 8.99 -5.46 27.12
CA ASP A 143 9.98 -4.60 27.75
C ASP A 143 9.36 -3.20 27.97
N SER A 144 9.07 -2.85 29.22
CA SER A 144 8.53 -1.53 29.59
C SER A 144 9.61 -0.48 29.88
N SER A 145 10.88 -0.81 29.70
CA SER A 145 12.01 0.10 29.96
C SER A 145 12.00 1.36 29.10
N TRP A 146 11.24 1.38 28.01
CA TRP A 146 11.06 2.57 27.17
C TRP A 146 10.05 3.57 27.72
N HIS A 147 9.19 3.19 28.68
CA HIS A 147 8.24 4.09 29.34
C HIS A 147 8.96 5.13 30.21
N SER A 148 10.12 4.78 30.79
CA SER A 148 10.87 5.67 31.68
C SER A 148 11.86 6.58 30.96
N LYS A 149 12.03 6.42 29.64
CA LYS A 149 12.98 7.22 28.85
C LYS A 149 12.39 8.60 28.50
N PRO A 150 13.20 9.67 28.51
CA PRO A 150 12.72 11.03 28.27
C PRO A 150 12.16 11.25 26.85
N SER A 151 12.41 10.36 25.87
CA SER A 151 11.82 10.41 24.53
C SER A 151 10.58 9.53 24.33
N VAL A 152 10.26 8.61 25.27
CA VAL A 152 9.16 7.63 25.22
C VAL A 152 8.95 7.05 23.82
N GLN A 153 9.87 6.18 23.42
CA GLN A 153 9.80 5.50 22.13
C GLN A 153 10.25 4.06 22.27
N CYS A 154 9.39 3.15 21.82
CA CYS A 154 9.75 1.74 21.75
C CYS A 154 10.68 1.48 20.56
N PHE A 155 11.85 0.91 20.83
CA PHE A 155 12.77 0.42 19.81
C PHE A 155 12.79 -1.10 19.83
N PHE A 156 12.11 -1.72 18.87
CA PHE A 156 12.12 -3.17 18.69
C PHE A 156 13.46 -3.67 18.10
N PRO A 157 13.78 -4.98 18.24
CA PRO A 157 15.03 -5.53 17.73
C PRO A 157 15.13 -5.44 16.19
N LYS A 158 16.38 -5.48 15.69
CA LYS A 158 16.66 -5.42 14.25
C LYS A 158 15.90 -6.48 13.46
N SER A 159 15.66 -7.65 14.05
CA SER A 159 14.87 -8.74 13.44
C SER A 159 13.47 -8.30 13.02
N VAL A 160 12.77 -7.50 13.83
CA VAL A 160 11.43 -6.99 13.49
C VAL A 160 11.51 -5.95 12.38
N GLY A 161 12.55 -5.11 12.38
CA GLY A 161 12.79 -4.16 11.29
C GLY A 161 13.13 -4.86 9.97
N THR A 162 13.97 -5.90 10.01
CA THR A 162 14.30 -6.73 8.84
C THR A 162 13.06 -7.46 8.33
N PHE A 163 12.25 -8.03 9.24
CA PHE A 163 10.98 -8.66 8.86
C PHE A 163 10.06 -7.66 8.17
N THR A 164 9.90 -6.45 8.72
CA THR A 164 9.12 -5.35 8.11
C THR A 164 9.57 -5.10 6.68
N LEU A 165 10.86 -4.83 6.48
CA LEU A 165 11.43 -4.52 5.17
C LEU A 165 11.23 -5.65 4.16
N VAL A 166 11.49 -6.90 4.58
CA VAL A 166 11.34 -8.07 3.71
C VAL A 166 9.87 -8.24 3.32
N THR A 167 8.95 -8.14 4.28
CA THR A 167 7.51 -8.26 3.99
C THR A 167 7.00 -7.16 3.07
N ASP A 168 7.51 -5.94 3.23
CA ASP A 168 7.15 -4.78 2.39
C ASP A 168 7.63 -4.98 0.95
N ILE A 169 8.90 -5.35 0.75
CA ILE A 169 9.46 -5.61 -0.57
C ILE A 169 8.75 -6.79 -1.25
N VAL A 170 8.52 -7.88 -0.52
CA VAL A 170 7.82 -9.06 -1.08
C VAL A 170 6.41 -8.69 -1.52
N ALA A 171 5.67 -7.93 -0.70
CA ALA A 171 4.33 -7.48 -1.06
C ALA A 171 4.34 -6.60 -2.32
N ASP A 172 5.25 -5.63 -2.39
CA ASP A 172 5.36 -4.72 -3.54
C ASP A 172 5.78 -5.48 -4.82
N VAL A 173 6.70 -6.45 -4.73
CA VAL A 173 7.07 -7.33 -5.85
C VAL A 173 5.87 -8.14 -6.35
N ILE A 174 5.06 -8.70 -5.44
CA ILE A 174 3.87 -9.46 -5.83
C ILE A 174 2.84 -8.55 -6.51
N LEU A 175 2.62 -7.34 -5.98
CA LEU A 175 1.70 -6.35 -6.57
C LEU A 175 2.12 -5.90 -7.98
N ILE A 176 3.43 -5.89 -8.27
CA ILE A 176 3.95 -5.62 -9.60
C ILE A 176 3.86 -6.85 -10.50
N ALA A 177 4.24 -8.03 -9.99
CA ALA A 177 4.37 -9.24 -10.80
C ALA A 177 3.01 -9.72 -11.35
N ILE A 178 1.95 -9.70 -10.53
CA ILE A 178 0.60 -10.14 -10.94
C ILE A 178 0.14 -9.44 -12.24
N PRO A 179 0.05 -8.09 -12.29
CA PRO A 179 -0.41 -7.41 -13.50
C PRO A 179 0.57 -7.54 -14.67
N VAL A 180 1.89 -7.57 -14.43
CA VAL A 180 2.90 -7.71 -15.49
C VAL A 180 2.78 -9.06 -16.19
N ILE A 181 2.67 -10.15 -15.42
CA ILE A 181 2.56 -11.49 -15.99
C ILE A 181 1.20 -11.68 -16.66
N MET A 182 0.12 -11.15 -16.08
CA MET A 182 -1.22 -11.17 -16.69
C MET A 182 -1.22 -10.53 -18.09
N MET A 183 -0.37 -9.52 -18.32
CA MET A 183 -0.28 -8.84 -19.61
C MET A 183 0.56 -9.53 -20.68
N TRP A 184 1.51 -10.41 -20.31
CA TRP A 184 2.52 -10.88 -21.26
C TRP A 184 1.93 -11.69 -22.43
N GLY A 185 0.68 -12.16 -22.31
CA GLY A 185 -0.02 -12.92 -23.35
C GLY A 185 -1.20 -12.22 -24.03
N VAL A 186 -1.51 -10.97 -23.70
CA VAL A 186 -2.77 -10.33 -24.16
C VAL A 186 -2.51 -8.96 -24.79
N PRO A 187 -2.98 -8.70 -26.03
CA PRO A 187 -2.94 -7.37 -26.62
C PRO A 187 -3.93 -6.45 -25.88
N MET A 188 -3.43 -5.70 -24.90
CA MET A 188 -4.25 -4.79 -24.10
C MET A 188 -4.34 -3.39 -24.71
N VAL A 189 -5.48 -2.71 -24.52
CA VAL A 189 -5.62 -1.27 -24.81
C VAL A 189 -4.55 -0.44 -24.09
N LYS A 190 -4.13 0.65 -24.73
CA LYS A 190 -3.08 1.57 -24.23
C LYS A 190 -3.36 2.11 -22.81
N GLN A 191 -4.61 2.12 -22.37
CA GLN A 191 -5.03 2.72 -21.11
C GLN A 191 -4.83 1.76 -19.92
N LEU A 192 -5.15 0.47 -20.10
CA LEU A 192 -4.86 -0.56 -19.11
C LEU A 192 -3.35 -0.65 -18.86
N ARG A 193 -2.54 -0.49 -19.92
CA ARG A 193 -1.08 -0.35 -19.82
C ARG A 193 -0.64 0.83 -18.93
N ARG A 194 -1.33 1.96 -19.00
CA ARG A 194 -1.06 3.16 -18.19
C ARG A 194 -1.39 2.94 -16.71
N LEU A 195 -2.45 2.19 -16.43
CA LEU A 195 -2.83 1.80 -15.07
C LEU A 195 -1.74 0.95 -14.41
N PHE A 196 -1.13 0.03 -15.17
CA PHE A 196 -0.02 -0.78 -14.65
C PHE A 196 1.25 0.02 -14.42
N PHE A 197 1.57 0.98 -15.28
CA PHE A 197 2.67 1.93 -14.99
C PHE A 197 2.40 2.72 -13.72
N ALA A 198 1.13 3.09 -13.46
CA ALA A 198 0.76 3.74 -12.21
C ALA A 198 0.95 2.81 -10.99
N VAL A 199 0.53 1.53 -11.06
CA VAL A 199 0.79 0.52 -10.01
C VAL A 199 2.29 0.29 -9.80
N PHE A 200 3.07 0.21 -10.88
CA PHE A 200 4.51 0.02 -10.80
C PHE A 200 5.21 1.22 -10.13
N ALA A 201 4.88 2.44 -10.56
CA ALA A 201 5.41 3.65 -9.94
C ALA A 201 5.00 3.76 -8.47
N ALA A 202 3.75 3.43 -8.17
CA ALA A 202 3.21 3.32 -6.82
C ALA A 202 4.05 2.40 -5.92
N SER A 203 4.27 1.15 -6.36
CA SER A 203 5.04 0.15 -5.62
C SER A 203 6.52 0.53 -5.45
N ILE A 204 7.13 1.18 -6.44
CA ILE A 204 8.50 1.70 -6.30
C ILE A 204 8.56 2.80 -5.23
N LEU A 205 7.61 3.74 -5.26
CA LEU A 205 7.58 4.84 -4.30
C LEU A 205 7.38 4.33 -2.87
N THR A 206 6.48 3.36 -2.65
CA THR A 206 6.28 2.74 -1.34
C THR A 206 7.51 1.99 -0.87
N SER A 207 8.12 1.16 -1.74
CA SER A 207 9.34 0.43 -1.41
C SER A 207 10.51 1.35 -1.05
N LEU A 208 10.70 2.45 -1.79
CA LEU A 208 11.73 3.44 -1.48
C LEU A 208 11.49 4.09 -0.12
N ALA A 209 10.24 4.46 0.17
CA ALA A 209 9.87 5.02 1.47
C ALA A 209 10.13 4.03 2.62
N SER A 210 9.79 2.74 2.44
CA SER A 210 10.08 1.67 3.41
C SER A 210 11.58 1.48 3.64
N ILE A 211 12.41 1.52 2.60
CA ILE A 211 13.87 1.45 2.73
C ILE A 211 14.37 2.65 3.54
N VAL A 212 13.93 3.87 3.21
CA VAL A 212 14.30 5.08 3.93
C VAL A 212 13.91 4.98 5.41
N PHE A 213 12.67 4.62 5.73
CA PHE A 213 12.22 4.42 7.10
C PHE A 213 13.08 3.41 7.86
N VAL A 214 13.34 2.23 7.28
CA VAL A 214 14.12 1.16 7.94
C VAL A 214 15.58 1.56 8.15
N THR A 215 16.19 2.29 7.21
CA THR A 215 17.56 2.78 7.38
C THR A 215 17.68 3.73 8.58
N PHE A 216 16.75 4.68 8.72
CA PHE A 216 16.72 5.59 9.87
C PHE A 216 16.37 4.86 11.17
N LEU A 217 15.47 3.87 11.11
CA LEU A 217 15.12 3.03 12.24
C LEU A 217 16.33 2.27 12.79
N PHE A 218 17.16 1.70 11.93
CA PHE A 218 18.39 1.02 12.35
C PHE A 218 19.47 1.99 12.86
N GLY A 219 19.59 3.17 12.24
CA GLY A 219 20.51 4.23 12.69
C GLY A 219 20.14 4.80 14.07
N ALA A 220 18.84 4.88 14.39
CA ALA A 220 18.37 5.51 15.63
C ALA A 220 18.82 4.81 16.90
N ARG A 221 19.19 3.52 16.81
CA ARG A 221 19.68 2.75 17.96
C ARG A 221 21.10 3.15 18.40
N GLY A 222 21.90 3.79 17.54
CA GLY A 222 23.31 4.10 17.84
C GLY A 222 23.68 5.58 17.85
N TRP A 223 22.84 6.48 17.32
CA TRP A 223 23.28 7.82 16.88
C TRP A 223 22.68 8.99 17.71
N GLY A 224 21.94 8.69 18.79
CA GLY A 224 21.51 9.68 19.79
C GLY A 224 20.03 10.12 19.74
N PRO A 225 19.59 10.98 20.68
CA PRO A 225 18.18 11.26 20.95
C PRO A 225 17.43 12.03 19.85
N GLY A 226 18.14 12.80 18.99
CA GLY A 226 17.52 13.57 17.90
C GLY A 226 16.97 12.73 16.75
N LEU A 227 17.40 11.47 16.62
CA LEU A 227 16.96 10.58 15.53
C LEU A 227 15.56 10.00 15.73
N SER A 228 15.03 10.04 16.95
CA SER A 228 13.65 9.65 17.29
C SER A 228 12.60 10.37 16.43
N VAL A 229 12.81 11.68 16.23
CA VAL A 229 11.97 12.54 15.41
C VAL A 229 12.07 12.13 13.95
N ILE A 230 13.28 11.87 13.44
CA ILE A 230 13.48 11.47 12.03
C ILE A 230 12.82 10.12 11.73
N VAL A 231 12.93 9.14 12.63
CA VAL A 231 12.24 7.84 12.49
C VAL A 231 10.73 8.04 12.46
N THR A 232 10.21 8.91 13.33
CA THR A 232 8.78 9.22 13.35
C THR A 232 8.39 9.90 12.04
N VAL A 233 9.10 10.94 11.62
CA VAL A 233 8.85 11.67 10.37
C VAL A 233 8.84 10.75 9.15
N THR A 234 9.83 9.87 9.05
CA THR A 234 9.95 8.94 7.92
C THR A 234 8.82 7.90 7.92
N SER A 235 8.39 7.40 9.09
CA SER A 235 7.20 6.53 9.16
C SER A 235 5.91 7.22 8.73
N HIS A 236 5.74 8.51 9.04
CA HIS A 236 4.58 9.29 8.59
C HIS A 236 4.61 9.54 7.09
N LEU A 237 5.77 9.89 6.54
CA LEU A 237 5.93 10.06 5.10
C LEU A 237 5.63 8.76 4.36
N GLU A 238 6.12 7.62 4.85
CA GLU A 238 5.84 6.31 4.27
C GLU A 238 4.34 5.98 4.29
N ALA A 239 3.66 6.18 5.44
CA ALA A 239 2.22 5.96 5.55
C ALA A 239 1.42 6.86 4.61
N ALA A 240 1.74 8.15 4.56
CA ALA A 240 1.07 9.11 3.69
C ALA A 240 1.30 8.80 2.20
N ILE A 241 2.52 8.41 1.82
CA ILE A 241 2.85 7.97 0.45
C ILE A 241 2.01 6.73 0.09
N ALA A 242 1.95 5.73 0.95
CA ALA A 242 1.18 4.51 0.69
C ALA A 242 -0.32 4.81 0.51
N LEU A 243 -0.89 5.67 1.36
CA LEU A 243 -2.29 6.09 1.24
C LEU A 243 -2.53 6.93 -0.01
N LEU A 244 -1.63 7.84 -0.39
CA LEU A 244 -1.73 8.57 -1.67
C LEU A 244 -1.70 7.61 -2.85
N VAL A 245 -0.73 6.70 -2.85
CA VAL A 245 -0.47 5.73 -3.89
C VAL A 245 -1.68 4.81 -4.14
N CYS A 246 -2.33 4.29 -3.09
CA CYS A 246 -3.50 3.44 -3.30
C CYS A 246 -4.70 4.20 -3.90
N ASN A 247 -4.71 5.53 -3.83
CA ASN A 247 -5.74 6.37 -4.46
C ASN A 247 -5.41 6.79 -5.91
N ILE A 248 -4.14 6.70 -6.35
CA ILE A 248 -3.72 7.12 -7.70
C ILE A 248 -4.53 6.41 -8.79
N LEU A 249 -4.81 5.10 -8.63
CA LEU A 249 -5.55 4.34 -9.62
C LEU A 249 -6.93 4.93 -9.91
N VAL A 250 -7.65 5.33 -8.85
CA VAL A 250 -8.99 5.91 -8.99
C VAL A 250 -8.94 7.30 -9.60
N ILE A 251 -7.96 8.11 -9.20
CA ILE A 251 -7.74 9.45 -9.77
C ILE A 251 -7.45 9.34 -11.28
N VAL A 252 -6.57 8.41 -11.67
CA VAL A 252 -6.24 8.19 -13.09
C VAL A 252 -7.45 7.70 -13.88
N THR A 253 -8.23 6.74 -13.36
CA THR A 253 -9.48 6.29 -14.02
C THR A 253 -10.53 7.40 -14.11
N TYR A 254 -10.61 8.28 -13.11
CA TYR A 254 -11.55 9.41 -13.12
C TYR A 254 -11.21 10.39 -14.23
N PHE A 255 -9.96 10.87 -14.29
CA PHE A 255 -9.53 11.80 -15.33
C PHE A 255 -9.66 11.18 -16.72
N TYR A 256 -9.39 9.88 -16.83
CA TYR A 256 -9.60 9.14 -18.06
C TYR A 256 -11.08 9.21 -18.50
N ARG A 257 -12.02 8.83 -17.61
CA ARG A 257 -13.46 8.84 -17.90
C ARG A 257 -13.97 10.23 -18.29
N VAL A 258 -13.50 11.27 -17.61
CA VAL A 258 -13.85 12.67 -17.94
C VAL A 258 -13.33 13.06 -19.32
N SER A 259 -12.12 12.61 -19.69
CA SER A 259 -11.54 12.90 -21.01
C SER A 259 -12.15 12.11 -22.18
N HIS A 260 -12.82 10.98 -21.90
CA HIS A 260 -13.40 10.08 -22.91
C HIS A 260 -14.93 9.95 -22.73
N GLU A 261 -15.61 11.05 -22.41
CA GLU A 261 -17.08 11.19 -22.43
C GLU A 261 -17.86 10.11 -21.65
N GLY A 262 -17.28 9.54 -20.59
CA GLY A 262 -17.95 8.55 -19.74
C GLY A 262 -17.60 7.08 -20.03
N GLU A 263 -16.66 6.79 -20.94
CA GLU A 263 -16.17 5.42 -21.12
C GLU A 263 -15.38 4.93 -19.89
N ASP A 264 -15.87 3.86 -19.26
CA ASP A 264 -15.23 3.25 -18.10
C ASP A 264 -14.18 2.21 -18.51
N LEU A 265 -12.99 2.31 -17.91
CA LEU A 265 -11.87 1.37 -18.08
C LEU A 265 -12.23 -0.10 -17.77
N GLU A 266 -13.21 -0.31 -16.89
CA GLU A 266 -13.72 -1.64 -16.53
C GLU A 266 -14.43 -2.31 -17.71
N THR A 267 -15.32 -1.56 -18.37
CA THR A 267 -16.04 -2.04 -19.56
C THR A 267 -15.06 -2.37 -20.70
N VAL A 268 -14.01 -1.55 -20.86
CA VAL A 268 -12.96 -1.78 -21.86
C VAL A 268 -12.11 -3.03 -21.52
N ALA A 269 -11.80 -3.25 -20.24
CA ALA A 269 -11.08 -4.44 -19.80
C ALA A 269 -11.89 -5.73 -20.03
N ASP A 270 -13.20 -5.69 -19.74
CA ASP A 270 -14.10 -6.82 -20.00
C ASP A 270 -14.21 -7.13 -21.51
N ALA A 271 -14.37 -6.09 -22.35
CA ALA A 271 -14.46 -6.24 -23.80
C ALA A 271 -13.20 -6.88 -24.41
N ASN A 272 -12.01 -6.37 -24.07
CA ASN A 272 -10.74 -6.94 -24.55
C ASN A 272 -10.56 -8.39 -24.10
N THR A 273 -10.98 -8.71 -22.88
CA THR A 273 -10.85 -10.08 -22.36
C THR A 273 -11.76 -11.03 -23.14
N GLN A 274 -13.00 -10.62 -23.43
CA GLN A 274 -13.90 -11.43 -24.26
C GLN A 274 -13.33 -11.67 -25.66
N GLU A 275 -12.72 -10.65 -26.26
CA GLU A 275 -12.08 -10.75 -27.57
C GLU A 275 -10.86 -11.70 -27.54
N ALA A 276 -10.02 -11.61 -26.51
CA ALA A 276 -8.89 -12.52 -26.32
C ALA A 276 -9.33 -13.99 -26.13
N THR A 277 -10.39 -14.24 -25.36
CA THR A 277 -10.96 -15.59 -25.18
C THR A 277 -11.48 -16.13 -26.52
N ARG A 278 -12.21 -15.32 -27.30
CA ARG A 278 -12.71 -15.72 -28.63
C ARG A 278 -11.57 -16.06 -29.61
N LEU A 279 -10.47 -15.29 -29.58
CA LEU A 279 -9.29 -15.56 -30.40
C LEU A 279 -8.56 -16.85 -29.96
N GLY A 280 -8.53 -17.12 -28.66
CA GLY A 280 -7.99 -18.37 -28.11
C GLY A 280 -8.79 -19.60 -28.57
N ASP A 281 -10.12 -19.53 -28.46
CA ASP A 281 -11.01 -20.64 -28.84
C ASP A 281 -10.98 -20.93 -30.35
N THR A 282 -10.94 -19.89 -31.18
CA THR A 282 -10.83 -20.04 -32.65
C THR A 282 -9.49 -20.64 -33.08
N SER A 283 -8.38 -20.26 -32.43
CA SER A 283 -7.06 -20.85 -32.67
C SER A 283 -6.98 -22.32 -32.24
N LEU A 284 -7.63 -22.68 -31.12
CA LEU A 284 -7.71 -24.06 -30.66
C LEU A 284 -8.57 -24.92 -31.60
N ALA A 285 -9.72 -24.41 -32.05
CA ALA A 285 -10.57 -25.07 -33.03
C ALA A 285 -9.83 -25.32 -34.35
N ALA A 286 -9.14 -24.30 -34.89
CA ALA A 286 -8.35 -24.43 -36.12
C ALA A 286 -7.20 -25.45 -36.00
N LYS A 287 -6.57 -25.55 -34.81
CA LYS A 287 -5.55 -26.60 -34.54
C LYS A 287 -6.15 -28.00 -34.48
N THR A 288 -7.40 -28.13 -34.03
CA THR A 288 -8.07 -29.42 -33.91
C THR A 288 -8.50 -29.93 -35.30
N ASP A 289 -9.07 -29.04 -36.13
CA ASP A 289 -9.41 -29.36 -37.53
C ASP A 289 -8.18 -29.75 -38.37
N MET A 290 -7.04 -29.08 -38.19
CA MET A 290 -5.80 -29.45 -38.87
C MET A 290 -5.25 -30.80 -38.41
N ARG A 291 -5.43 -31.16 -37.13
CA ARG A 291 -4.99 -32.46 -36.61
C ARG A 291 -5.86 -33.58 -37.19
N ASP A 292 -7.18 -33.39 -37.24
CA ASP A 292 -8.10 -34.38 -37.78
C ASP A 292 -7.89 -34.60 -39.29
N SER A 293 -7.66 -33.52 -40.05
CA SER A 293 -7.31 -33.62 -41.48
C SER A 293 -5.98 -34.36 -41.72
N SER A 294 -5.01 -34.22 -40.81
CA SER A 294 -3.72 -34.91 -40.91
C SER A 294 -3.86 -36.41 -40.62
N SER A 295 -4.72 -36.81 -39.68
CA SER A 295 -4.97 -38.23 -39.39
C SER A 295 -5.73 -38.93 -40.52
N ASP A 296 -6.62 -38.23 -41.23
CA ASP A 296 -7.33 -38.80 -42.37
C ASP A 296 -6.40 -39.12 -43.55
N LEU A 297 -5.35 -38.32 -43.73
CA LEU A 297 -4.32 -38.50 -44.77
C LEU A 297 -3.37 -39.69 -44.51
N GLU A 298 -3.14 -40.07 -43.25
CA GLU A 298 -2.31 -41.23 -42.90
C GLU A 298 -3.09 -42.58 -42.98
N SER A 299 -4.41 -42.53 -43.15
CA SER A 299 -5.28 -43.72 -43.19
C SER A 299 -5.56 -44.29 -44.60
N LYS A 300 -5.01 -43.68 -45.66
CA LYS A 300 -5.13 -44.11 -47.06
C LYS A 300 -3.80 -44.60 -47.61
#